data_AF-A0AAX6NDE6-F1
#
_entry.id   AF-A0AAX6NDE6-F1
#
_cell.length_a   1.000
_cell.length_b   1.000
_cell.length_c   1.000
_cell.angle_alpha   90.00
_cell.angle_beta   90.00
_cell.angle_gamma   90.00
#
_symmetry.space_group_name_H-M   'P 1'
#
loop_
_entity.id
_entity.type
_entity.pdbx_description
1 polymer ?
#
loop_
_entity_poly.entity_id
_entity_poly.type
_entity_poly.pdbx_seq_one_letter_code
_entity_poly.pdbx_strand_id
1 'polypeptide(L)'
;MGNKNPKNSELFHVLYRLSIIPRWSDFSPKYEDSTASHSYRVAVLSLLIGLTENAKYNRNLDIEKILGKAIFHDLNEVITGPIKHSTKKNEIVGKYIKELEREASISIAECVSGSLKDYFYTYIVDAEDNTPEGRIVDLADTFDAMLFSARELQALNYFHFPQAYEDSKRRILKSEYQSVKDLVEEFERPDSTYRKFLMTVLKMDQIKRWSGRFNAYADNDATHSFRAAAIGLFFALYEKEKHGINIDITRLIGKILFHDLPEAISGDVNGPVKHQSENIKKAFEEYETSVAKEIVQWVPSYLREYVDDYLLDPKDNTPEGIRVDIVDKTDALIKSLLEMKRNSKEYELAFKRQIGILQNKYFERPSVQFFLATILHDLYFASDFEK
;
A
#
# COMPACT_ATOMS: atom_id res chain seq x y z
N MET A 1 -24.09 22.34 -9.97
CA MET A 1 -23.39 21.46 -9.01
C MET A 1 -22.42 22.35 -8.24
N GLY A 2 -22.67 22.55 -6.94
CA GLY A 2 -21.94 23.53 -6.13
C GLY A 2 -20.48 23.16 -6.01
N ASN A 3 -19.61 24.16 -6.23
CA ASN A 3 -18.16 24.07 -6.11
C ASN A 3 -17.81 23.79 -4.63
N LYS A 4 -17.84 22.52 -4.20
CA LYS A 4 -17.29 22.13 -2.90
C LYS A 4 -15.78 22.36 -3.01
N ASN A 5 -15.22 23.18 -2.13
CA ASN A 5 -13.77 23.31 -2.04
C ASN A 5 -13.15 21.91 -1.86
N PRO A 6 -12.10 21.57 -2.62
CA PRO A 6 -11.45 20.27 -2.48
C PRO A 6 -10.96 20.09 -1.05
N LYS A 7 -11.29 18.95 -0.47
CA LYS A 7 -10.88 18.57 0.87
C LYS A 7 -9.92 17.39 0.77
N ASN A 8 -8.62 17.68 0.64
CA ASN A 8 -7.60 16.62 0.58
C ASN A 8 -7.62 15.73 1.83
N SER A 9 -8.09 16.26 2.97
CA SER A 9 -8.33 15.49 4.19
C SER A 9 -9.29 14.32 3.98
N GLU A 10 -10.31 14.44 3.12
CA GLU A 10 -11.25 13.35 2.82
C GLU A 10 -10.56 12.18 2.10
N LEU A 11 -9.58 12.44 1.24
CA LEU A 11 -8.76 11.36 0.66
C LEU A 11 -8.04 10.60 1.79
N PHE A 12 -7.42 11.31 2.74
CA PHE A 12 -6.72 10.68 3.86
C PHE A 12 -7.68 9.90 4.78
N HIS A 13 -8.92 10.39 4.97
CA HIS A 13 -9.97 9.62 5.62
C HIS A 13 -10.26 8.30 4.88
N VAL A 14 -10.40 8.34 3.56
CA VAL A 14 -10.62 7.15 2.71
C VAL A 14 -9.46 6.16 2.87
N LEU A 15 -8.20 6.62 2.83
CA LEU A 15 -7.02 5.74 3.01
C LEU A 15 -7.06 4.99 4.34
N TYR A 16 -7.39 5.67 5.43
CA TYR A 16 -7.50 5.03 6.74
C TYR A 16 -8.71 4.10 6.85
N ARG A 17 -9.85 4.47 6.26
CA ARG A 17 -11.04 3.61 6.24
C ARG A 17 -10.81 2.32 5.45
N LEU A 18 -9.99 2.34 4.42
CA LEU A 18 -9.65 1.14 3.65
C LEU A 18 -8.97 0.06 4.52
N SER A 19 -8.29 0.46 5.62
CA SER A 19 -7.64 -0.46 6.55
C SER A 19 -8.61 -1.27 7.41
N ILE A 20 -9.87 -0.84 7.51
CA ILE A 20 -10.90 -1.54 8.29
C ILE A 20 -11.93 -2.28 7.42
N ILE A 21 -11.79 -2.25 6.09
CA ILE A 21 -12.67 -2.99 5.20
C ILE A 21 -12.15 -4.41 5.08
N PRO A 22 -12.86 -5.41 5.62
CA PRO A 22 -12.39 -6.78 5.60
C PRO A 22 -12.57 -7.37 4.20
N ARG A 23 -11.58 -8.14 3.76
CA ARG A 23 -11.71 -9.01 2.58
C ARG A 23 -11.95 -10.45 3.02
N TRP A 24 -12.58 -11.22 2.15
CA TRP A 24 -12.85 -12.65 2.36
C TRP A 24 -13.73 -12.98 3.57
N SER A 25 -14.36 -12.00 4.23
CA SER A 25 -15.12 -12.19 5.47
C SER A 25 -16.27 -13.22 5.35
N ASP A 26 -16.80 -13.41 4.15
CA ASP A 26 -17.82 -14.42 3.85
C ASP A 26 -17.32 -15.88 3.94
N PHE A 27 -16.00 -16.09 3.95
CA PHE A 27 -15.38 -17.41 3.86
C PHE A 27 -14.65 -17.81 5.15
N SER A 28 -14.72 -16.99 6.20
CA SER A 28 -14.04 -17.20 7.49
C SER A 28 -12.56 -17.60 7.31
N PRO A 29 -11.75 -16.75 6.65
CA PRO A 29 -10.34 -17.02 6.40
C PRO A 29 -9.61 -17.19 7.72
N LYS A 30 -8.58 -18.05 7.73
CA LYS A 30 -7.69 -18.14 8.90
C LYS A 30 -6.88 -16.86 9.07
N TYR A 31 -6.43 -16.27 7.95
CA TYR A 31 -5.66 -15.04 7.94
C TYR A 31 -6.60 -13.86 7.70
N GLU A 32 -6.68 -12.95 8.68
CA GLU A 32 -7.42 -11.69 8.51
C GLU A 32 -6.79 -10.86 7.40
N ASP A 33 -7.62 -10.23 6.56
CA ASP A 33 -7.19 -9.39 5.45
C ASP A 33 -8.04 -8.12 5.36
N SER A 34 -7.44 -7.06 4.82
CA SER A 34 -8.13 -5.79 4.56
C SER A 34 -7.89 -5.31 3.13
N THR A 35 -8.77 -4.42 2.65
CA THR A 35 -8.58 -3.79 1.34
C THR A 35 -7.30 -2.96 1.25
N ALA A 36 -6.85 -2.38 2.37
CA ALA A 36 -5.53 -1.72 2.44
C ALA A 36 -4.35 -2.70 2.34
N SER A 37 -4.39 -3.83 3.07
CA SER A 37 -3.36 -4.87 2.97
C SER A 37 -3.27 -5.43 1.56
N HIS A 38 -4.42 -5.65 0.93
CA HIS A 38 -4.52 -6.03 -0.47
C HIS A 38 -3.92 -4.99 -1.41
N SER A 39 -4.29 -3.72 -1.27
CA SER A 39 -3.78 -2.63 -2.11
C SER A 39 -2.25 -2.50 -2.01
N TYR A 40 -1.68 -2.72 -0.82
CA TYR A 40 -0.23 -2.84 -0.64
C TYR A 40 0.36 -3.96 -1.50
N ARG A 41 -0.20 -5.18 -1.41
CA ARG A 41 0.29 -6.33 -2.16
C ARG A 41 0.15 -6.11 -3.67
N VAL A 42 -0.98 -5.57 -4.13
CA VAL A 42 -1.19 -5.23 -5.55
C VAL A 42 -0.17 -4.19 -6.02
N ALA A 43 0.17 -3.18 -5.22
CA ALA A 43 1.22 -2.22 -5.56
C ALA A 43 2.60 -2.88 -5.71
N VAL A 44 2.99 -3.74 -4.77
CA VAL A 44 4.25 -4.50 -4.85
C VAL A 44 4.27 -5.43 -6.07
N LEU A 45 3.21 -6.20 -6.28
CA LEU A 45 3.10 -7.12 -7.42
C LEU A 45 3.13 -6.36 -8.75
N SER A 46 2.38 -5.26 -8.86
CA SER A 46 2.36 -4.42 -10.06
C SER A 46 3.72 -3.81 -10.38
N LEU A 47 4.46 -3.37 -9.36
CA LEU A 47 5.85 -2.91 -9.52
C LEU A 47 6.75 -4.01 -10.09
N LEU A 48 6.72 -5.20 -9.49
CA LEU A 48 7.55 -6.33 -9.91
C LEU A 48 7.20 -6.79 -11.33
N ILE A 49 5.90 -6.86 -11.67
CA ILE A 49 5.42 -7.22 -13.00
C ILE A 49 5.86 -6.15 -14.01
N GLY A 50 5.62 -4.87 -13.72
CA GLY A 50 6.00 -3.76 -14.61
C GLY A 50 7.51 -3.70 -14.87
N LEU A 51 8.33 -3.82 -13.82
CA LEU A 51 9.79 -3.89 -13.95
C LEU A 51 10.23 -5.11 -14.76
N THR A 52 9.59 -6.26 -14.58
CA THR A 52 9.88 -7.48 -15.35
C THR A 52 9.51 -7.32 -16.82
N GLU A 53 8.35 -6.75 -17.13
CA GLU A 53 7.92 -6.46 -18.50
C GLU A 53 8.90 -5.52 -19.21
N ASN A 54 9.39 -4.49 -18.52
CA ASN A 54 10.39 -3.59 -19.08
C ASN A 54 11.77 -4.26 -19.23
N ALA A 55 12.27 -4.92 -18.18
CA ALA A 55 13.63 -5.44 -18.13
C ALA A 55 13.82 -6.75 -18.92
N LYS A 56 12.85 -7.66 -18.89
CA LYS A 56 12.95 -9.00 -19.50
C LYS A 56 12.25 -9.08 -20.85
N TYR A 57 11.10 -8.42 -20.99
CA TYR A 57 10.28 -8.51 -22.20
C TYR A 57 10.37 -7.27 -23.09
N ASN A 58 11.23 -6.30 -22.75
CA ASN A 58 11.48 -5.07 -23.51
C ASN A 58 10.19 -4.28 -23.83
N ARG A 59 9.23 -4.28 -22.90
CA ARG A 59 8.11 -3.33 -22.95
C ARG A 59 8.58 -1.94 -22.52
N ASN A 60 7.76 -0.94 -22.82
CA ASN A 60 7.98 0.44 -22.40
C ASN A 60 6.77 0.91 -21.58
N LEU A 61 6.52 0.22 -20.46
CA LEU A 61 5.43 0.53 -19.54
C LEU A 61 5.81 1.67 -18.61
N ASP A 62 4.84 2.54 -18.32
CA ASP A 62 4.98 3.61 -17.34
C ASP A 62 4.78 3.06 -15.91
N ILE A 63 5.89 2.85 -15.21
CA ILE A 63 5.89 2.27 -13.86
C ILE A 63 5.27 3.24 -12.83
N GLU A 64 5.46 4.55 -12.98
CA GLU A 64 4.84 5.55 -12.11
C GLU A 64 3.30 5.46 -12.22
N LYS A 65 2.80 5.38 -13.46
CA LYS A 65 1.36 5.24 -13.71
C LYS A 65 0.81 3.91 -13.21
N ILE A 66 1.54 2.80 -13.36
CA ILE A 66 1.17 1.50 -12.80
C ILE A 66 1.05 1.58 -11.28
N LEU A 67 2.04 2.17 -10.61
CA LEU A 67 2.04 2.32 -9.15
C LEU A 67 0.87 3.19 -8.68
N GLY A 68 0.62 4.32 -9.35
CA GLY A 68 -0.51 5.18 -9.03
C GLY A 68 -1.84 4.46 -9.13
N LYS A 69 -2.07 3.73 -10.23
CA LYS A 69 -3.27 2.90 -10.41
C LYS A 69 -3.36 1.80 -9.35
N ALA A 70 -2.29 1.05 -9.10
CA ALA A 70 -2.26 -0.07 -8.16
C ALA A 70 -2.55 0.34 -6.72
N ILE A 71 -1.97 1.44 -6.25
CA ILE A 71 -2.18 1.94 -4.88
C ILE A 71 -3.65 2.33 -4.69
N PHE A 72 -4.31 2.89 -5.70
CA PHE A 72 -5.62 3.53 -5.52
C PHE A 72 -6.81 2.77 -6.16
N HIS A 73 -6.59 1.59 -6.74
CA HIS A 73 -7.61 0.90 -7.54
C HIS A 73 -8.91 0.57 -6.80
N ASP A 74 -8.81 0.24 -5.50
CA ASP A 74 -9.93 -0.24 -4.69
C ASP A 74 -10.51 0.82 -3.72
N LEU A 75 -10.16 2.10 -3.87
CA LEU A 75 -10.63 3.14 -2.93
C LEU A 75 -12.16 3.26 -2.89
N ASN A 76 -12.86 2.92 -3.97
CA ASN A 76 -14.33 2.96 -4.04
C ASN A 76 -15.00 2.02 -3.03
N GLU A 77 -14.31 0.96 -2.57
CA GLU A 77 -14.86 0.03 -1.57
C GLU A 77 -15.18 0.73 -0.25
N VAL A 78 -14.59 1.89 0.05
CA VAL A 78 -14.96 2.71 1.22
C VAL A 78 -16.41 3.18 1.18
N ILE A 79 -16.94 3.39 -0.03
CA ILE A 79 -18.31 3.86 -0.25
C ILE A 79 -19.23 2.67 -0.55
N THR A 80 -18.81 1.76 -1.42
CA THR A 80 -19.68 0.66 -1.89
C THR A 80 -19.71 -0.54 -0.95
N GLY A 81 -18.71 -0.65 -0.07
CA GLY A 81 -18.37 -1.91 0.59
C GLY A 81 -17.81 -2.94 -0.39
N PRO A 82 -17.30 -4.07 0.12
CA PRO A 82 -16.81 -5.16 -0.72
C PRO A 82 -18.00 -5.87 -1.39
N ILE A 83 -18.10 -5.76 -2.71
CA ILE A 83 -19.15 -6.42 -3.50
C ILE A 83 -18.61 -7.73 -4.07
N LYS A 84 -19.32 -8.84 -3.85
CA LYS A 84 -18.92 -10.16 -4.35
C LYS A 84 -18.74 -10.16 -5.86
N HIS A 85 -17.66 -10.77 -6.34
CA HIS A 85 -17.39 -10.93 -7.76
C HIS A 85 -18.52 -11.65 -8.52
N SER A 86 -19.20 -12.62 -7.91
CA SER A 86 -20.39 -13.26 -8.49
C SER A 86 -21.57 -12.29 -8.66
N THR A 87 -21.76 -11.36 -7.71
CA THR A 87 -22.76 -10.30 -7.80
C THR A 87 -22.39 -9.28 -8.87
N LYS A 88 -21.11 -8.90 -8.99
CA LYS A 88 -20.60 -8.03 -10.07
C LYS A 88 -20.88 -8.60 -11.46
N LYS A 89 -20.87 -9.93 -11.60
CA LYS A 89 -21.15 -10.65 -12.87
C LYS A 89 -22.63 -10.97 -13.12
N ASN A 90 -23.52 -10.62 -12.20
CA ASN A 90 -24.94 -10.89 -12.36
C ASN A 90 -25.56 -10.05 -13.49
N GLU A 91 -26.40 -10.66 -14.34
CA GLU A 91 -26.99 -10.00 -15.52
C GLU A 91 -27.93 -8.83 -15.18
N ILE A 92 -28.57 -8.86 -14.01
CA ILE A 92 -29.55 -7.84 -13.59
C ILE A 92 -28.85 -6.64 -12.96
N VAL A 93 -27.96 -6.89 -12.00
CA VAL A 93 -27.37 -5.83 -11.15
C VAL A 93 -25.95 -5.43 -11.57
N GLY A 94 -25.25 -6.25 -12.35
CA GLY A 94 -23.82 -6.04 -12.66
C GLY A 94 -23.53 -4.70 -13.34
N LYS A 95 -24.39 -4.26 -14.26
CA LYS A 95 -24.25 -2.94 -14.91
C LYS A 95 -24.36 -1.80 -13.89
N TYR A 96 -25.37 -1.84 -13.02
CA TYR A 96 -25.61 -0.81 -12.02
C TYR A 96 -24.51 -0.79 -10.94
N ILE A 97 -23.96 -1.95 -10.57
CA ILE A 97 -22.82 -2.04 -9.66
C ILE A 97 -21.61 -1.35 -10.28
N LYS A 98 -21.32 -1.59 -11.56
CA LYS A 98 -20.20 -0.92 -12.25
C LYS A 98 -20.39 0.59 -12.32
N GLU A 99 -21.61 1.06 -12.56
CA GLU A 99 -21.95 2.49 -12.53
C GLU A 99 -21.75 3.07 -11.12
N LEU A 100 -22.23 2.38 -10.08
CA LEU A 100 -22.07 2.78 -8.68
C LEU A 100 -20.60 2.84 -8.25
N GLU A 101 -19.79 1.83 -8.57
CA GLU A 101 -18.36 1.80 -8.27
C GLU A 101 -17.63 2.95 -8.97
N ARG A 102 -17.97 3.22 -10.25
CA ARG A 102 -17.40 4.36 -10.98
C ARG A 102 -17.80 5.70 -10.35
N GLU A 103 -19.06 5.88 -9.96
CA GLU A 103 -19.52 7.10 -9.28
C GLU A 103 -18.82 7.31 -7.93
N ALA A 104 -18.62 6.23 -7.17
CA ALA A 104 -17.84 6.25 -5.93
C ALA A 104 -16.40 6.67 -6.21
N SER A 105 -15.71 6.05 -7.18
CA SER A 105 -14.35 6.43 -7.60
C SER A 105 -14.26 7.91 -8.02
N ILE A 106 -15.22 8.40 -8.81
CA ILE A 106 -15.27 9.81 -9.23
C ILE A 106 -15.39 10.70 -7.99
N SER A 107 -16.31 10.40 -7.07
CA SER A 107 -16.52 11.22 -5.87
C SER A 107 -15.25 11.36 -5.02
N ILE A 108 -14.45 10.30 -4.91
CA ILE A 108 -13.17 10.30 -4.19
C ILE A 108 -12.11 11.11 -4.96
N ALA A 109 -12.02 10.93 -6.28
CA ALA A 109 -11.11 11.70 -7.13
C ALA A 109 -11.45 13.20 -7.14
N GLU A 110 -12.69 13.59 -6.85
CA GLU A 110 -13.10 14.99 -6.72
C GLU A 110 -12.72 15.64 -5.38
N CYS A 111 -12.31 14.85 -4.38
CA CYS A 111 -11.85 15.38 -3.09
C CYS A 111 -10.48 16.08 -3.18
N VAL A 112 -9.63 15.70 -4.14
CA VAL A 112 -8.26 16.24 -4.24
C VAL A 112 -8.22 17.63 -4.88
N SER A 113 -7.18 18.39 -4.54
CA SER A 113 -6.95 19.73 -5.10
C SER A 113 -6.89 19.72 -6.64
N GLY A 114 -7.38 20.79 -7.28
CA GLY A 114 -7.57 20.83 -8.73
C GLY A 114 -6.32 20.54 -9.57
N SER A 115 -5.12 20.88 -9.10
CA SER A 115 -3.87 20.56 -9.80
C SER A 115 -3.52 19.06 -9.80
N LEU A 116 -4.11 18.28 -8.91
CA LEU A 116 -3.88 16.84 -8.81
C LEU A 116 -5.04 16.02 -9.40
N LYS A 117 -6.14 16.68 -9.79
CA LYS A 117 -7.38 15.99 -10.17
C LYS A 117 -7.19 15.01 -11.34
N ASP A 118 -6.42 15.39 -12.35
CA ASP A 118 -6.20 14.53 -13.53
C ASP A 118 -5.38 13.26 -13.20
N TYR A 119 -4.37 13.39 -12.33
CA TYR A 119 -3.62 12.24 -11.82
C TYR A 119 -4.53 11.29 -11.05
N PHE A 120 -5.29 11.81 -10.08
CA PHE A 120 -6.15 10.99 -9.24
C PHE A 120 -7.36 10.43 -9.98
N TYR A 121 -7.85 11.09 -11.03
CA TYR A 121 -8.85 10.50 -11.92
C TYR A 121 -8.26 9.27 -12.64
N THR A 122 -7.05 9.40 -13.18
CA THR A 122 -6.34 8.29 -13.84
C THR A 122 -6.08 7.12 -12.88
N TYR A 123 -5.73 7.43 -11.63
CA TYR A 123 -5.33 6.44 -10.64
C TYR A 123 -6.49 5.78 -9.89
N ILE A 124 -7.63 6.47 -9.71
CA ILE A 124 -8.79 5.94 -8.98
C ILE A 124 -9.90 5.50 -9.94
N VAL A 125 -10.24 6.33 -10.93
CA VAL A 125 -11.43 6.10 -11.78
C VAL A 125 -11.12 5.15 -12.93
N ASP A 126 -9.92 5.28 -13.48
CA ASP A 126 -9.48 4.47 -14.62
C ASP A 126 -8.42 3.43 -14.19
N ALA A 127 -8.34 3.10 -12.89
CA ALA A 127 -7.29 2.24 -12.32
C ALA A 127 -7.07 0.93 -13.10
N GLU A 128 -8.15 0.21 -13.39
CA GLU A 128 -8.16 -1.06 -14.12
C GLU A 128 -8.77 -0.91 -15.52
N ASP A 129 -8.36 0.13 -16.24
CA ASP A 129 -8.77 0.36 -17.63
C ASP A 129 -8.10 -0.62 -18.62
N ASN A 130 -8.45 -0.49 -19.90
CA ASN A 130 -7.91 -1.36 -20.95
C ASN A 130 -6.48 -1.02 -21.39
N THR A 131 -5.83 0.00 -20.79
CA THR A 131 -4.44 0.36 -21.10
C THR A 131 -3.49 -0.74 -20.66
N PRO A 132 -2.26 -0.82 -21.20
CA PRO A 132 -1.27 -1.77 -20.71
C PRO A 132 -1.06 -1.67 -19.19
N GLU A 133 -1.00 -0.45 -18.65
CA GLU A 133 -0.83 -0.22 -17.21
C GLU A 133 -2.04 -0.71 -16.40
N GLY A 134 -3.27 -0.43 -16.86
CA GLY A 134 -4.49 -0.92 -16.20
C GLY A 134 -4.61 -2.45 -16.21
N ARG A 135 -4.21 -3.10 -17.31
CA ARG A 135 -4.19 -4.58 -17.40
C ARG A 135 -3.17 -5.22 -16.46
N ILE A 136 -2.04 -4.55 -16.20
CA ILE A 136 -1.04 -5.04 -15.25
C ILE A 136 -1.61 -5.04 -13.83
N VAL A 137 -2.33 -3.96 -13.45
CA VAL A 137 -3.00 -3.86 -12.14
C VAL A 137 -4.07 -4.94 -11.98
N ASP A 138 -4.94 -5.13 -12.98
CA ASP A 138 -5.98 -6.17 -12.98
C ASP A 138 -5.39 -7.60 -12.83
N LEU A 139 -4.23 -7.85 -13.44
CA LEU A 139 -3.53 -9.12 -13.31
C LEU A 139 -2.82 -9.26 -11.96
N ALA A 140 -2.27 -8.17 -11.41
CA ALA A 140 -1.70 -8.16 -10.06
C ALA A 140 -2.77 -8.40 -8.98
N ASP A 141 -3.96 -7.79 -9.09
CA ASP A 141 -5.13 -8.07 -8.23
C ASP A 141 -5.49 -9.57 -8.29
N THR A 142 -5.64 -10.10 -9.50
CA THR A 142 -5.93 -11.52 -9.71
C THR A 142 -4.85 -12.42 -9.10
N PHE A 143 -3.57 -12.04 -9.23
CA PHE A 143 -2.47 -12.81 -8.67
C PHE A 143 -2.43 -12.72 -7.14
N ASP A 144 -2.75 -11.58 -6.54
CA ASP A 144 -2.92 -11.46 -5.09
C ASP A 144 -4.02 -12.40 -4.56
N ALA A 145 -5.16 -12.46 -5.25
CA ALA A 145 -6.23 -13.40 -4.90
C ALA A 145 -5.78 -14.87 -4.98
N MET A 146 -4.97 -15.22 -5.97
CA MET A 146 -4.33 -16.54 -6.08
C MET A 146 -3.38 -16.81 -4.91
N LEU A 147 -2.50 -15.86 -4.58
CA LEU A 147 -1.53 -15.95 -3.49
C LEU A 147 -2.22 -16.11 -2.13
N PHE A 148 -3.26 -15.31 -1.86
CA PHE A 148 -4.06 -15.40 -0.65
C PHE A 148 -4.75 -16.76 -0.53
N SER A 149 -5.38 -17.22 -1.61
CA SER A 149 -6.03 -18.53 -1.65
C SER A 149 -5.03 -19.66 -1.40
N ALA A 150 -3.84 -19.59 -2.00
CA ALA A 150 -2.77 -20.57 -1.79
C ALA A 150 -2.29 -20.62 -0.33
N ARG A 151 -2.23 -19.46 0.34
CA ARG A 151 -1.89 -19.36 1.76
C ARG A 151 -2.96 -20.03 2.64
N GLU A 152 -4.24 -19.83 2.33
CA GLU A 152 -5.35 -20.47 3.05
C GLU A 152 -5.38 -22.00 2.87
N LEU A 153 -5.04 -22.50 1.66
CA LEU A 153 -4.96 -23.94 1.39
C LEU A 153 -3.91 -24.67 2.24
N GLN A 154 -2.83 -24.01 2.62
CA GLN A 154 -1.79 -24.57 3.49
C GLN A 154 -2.27 -24.68 4.95
N ALA A 155 -3.28 -23.90 5.30
CA ALA A 155 -3.70 -23.69 6.67
C ALA A 155 -4.81 -24.66 7.12
N LEU A 156 -5.80 -24.95 6.26
CA LEU A 156 -6.96 -25.81 6.53
C LEU A 156 -7.61 -26.32 5.21
N ASN A 157 -8.47 -27.35 5.33
CA ASN A 157 -9.22 -27.93 4.21
C ASN A 157 -10.52 -27.15 3.94
N TYR A 158 -10.41 -25.95 3.36
CA TYR A 158 -11.57 -25.12 3.00
C TYR A 158 -12.11 -25.46 1.60
N PHE A 159 -13.44 -25.35 1.41
CA PHE A 159 -14.08 -25.65 0.13
C PHE A 159 -13.90 -24.54 -0.93
N HIS A 160 -13.78 -23.27 -0.51
CA HIS A 160 -13.82 -22.12 -1.42
C HIS A 160 -12.47 -21.69 -1.99
N PHE A 161 -11.41 -21.70 -1.18
CA PHE A 161 -10.06 -21.29 -1.60
C PHE A 161 -9.45 -22.17 -2.71
N PRO A 162 -9.71 -23.49 -2.82
CA PRO A 162 -9.24 -24.28 -3.96
C PRO A 162 -9.80 -23.75 -5.29
N GLN A 163 -11.09 -23.42 -5.32
CA GLN A 163 -11.74 -22.90 -6.52
C GLN A 163 -11.24 -21.49 -6.86
N ALA A 164 -11.11 -20.61 -5.86
CA ALA A 164 -10.59 -19.26 -6.05
C ALA A 164 -9.15 -19.26 -6.57
N TYR A 165 -8.30 -20.17 -6.08
CA TYR A 165 -6.94 -20.39 -6.58
C TYR A 165 -6.94 -20.78 -8.06
N GLU A 166 -7.69 -21.83 -8.42
CA GLU A 166 -7.73 -22.35 -9.79
C GLU A 166 -8.35 -21.37 -10.79
N ASP A 167 -9.38 -20.62 -10.39
CA ASP A 167 -10.01 -19.61 -11.24
C ASP A 167 -9.07 -18.42 -11.50
N SER A 168 -8.38 -17.94 -10.46
CA SER A 168 -7.38 -16.87 -10.57
C SER A 168 -6.21 -17.31 -11.46
N LYS A 169 -5.66 -18.50 -11.22
CA LYS A 169 -4.61 -19.11 -12.05
C LYS A 169 -5.05 -19.20 -13.52
N ARG A 170 -6.25 -19.72 -13.79
CA ARG A 170 -6.78 -19.87 -15.15
C ARG A 170 -6.94 -18.52 -15.86
N ARG A 171 -7.34 -17.47 -15.13
CA ARG A 171 -7.44 -16.10 -15.68
C ARG A 171 -6.06 -15.58 -16.09
N ILE A 172 -5.05 -15.73 -15.22
CA ILE A 172 -3.67 -15.29 -15.48
C ILE A 172 -3.07 -16.01 -16.68
N LEU A 173 -3.19 -17.34 -16.75
CA LEU A 173 -2.60 -18.14 -17.82
C LEU A 173 -3.19 -17.82 -19.21
N LYS A 174 -4.42 -17.30 -19.26
CA LYS A 174 -5.06 -16.81 -20.50
C LYS A 174 -4.62 -15.42 -20.93
N SER A 175 -3.94 -14.66 -20.07
CA SER A 175 -3.49 -13.30 -20.39
C SER A 175 -2.36 -13.28 -21.42
N GLU A 176 -2.07 -12.11 -21.98
CA GLU A 176 -0.96 -11.90 -22.93
C GLU A 176 0.39 -11.61 -22.25
N TYR A 177 0.40 -11.39 -20.93
CA TYR A 177 1.57 -10.95 -20.18
C TYR A 177 2.35 -12.16 -19.66
N GLN A 178 3.54 -12.38 -20.22
CA GLN A 178 4.37 -13.52 -19.86
C GLN A 178 4.99 -13.35 -18.46
N SER A 179 5.25 -12.12 -18.01
CA SER A 179 5.74 -11.84 -16.65
C SER A 179 4.87 -12.45 -15.54
N VAL A 180 3.54 -12.32 -15.65
CA VAL A 180 2.61 -12.84 -14.63
C VAL A 180 2.49 -14.37 -14.71
N LYS A 181 2.66 -14.96 -15.90
CA LYS A 181 2.71 -16.42 -16.06
C LYS A 181 3.97 -16.99 -15.43
N ASP A 182 5.11 -16.34 -15.65
CA ASP A 182 6.38 -16.70 -15.00
C ASP A 182 6.26 -16.59 -13.48
N LEU A 183 5.55 -15.58 -12.94
CA LEU A 183 5.27 -15.49 -11.50
C LEU A 183 4.45 -16.68 -10.98
N VAL A 184 3.44 -17.14 -11.72
CA VAL A 184 2.68 -18.35 -11.38
C VAL A 184 3.60 -19.57 -11.33
N GLU A 185 4.46 -19.75 -12.34
CA GLU A 185 5.41 -20.87 -12.39
C GLU A 185 6.42 -20.82 -11.23
N GLU A 186 6.96 -19.64 -10.95
CA GLU A 186 7.87 -19.40 -9.83
C GLU A 186 7.21 -19.67 -8.47
N PHE A 187 5.96 -19.24 -8.30
CA PHE A 187 5.22 -19.47 -7.06
C PHE A 187 4.89 -20.95 -6.85
N GLU A 188 4.52 -21.69 -7.91
CA GLU A 188 4.20 -23.11 -7.81
C GLU A 188 5.44 -23.98 -7.56
N ARG A 189 6.63 -23.52 -7.96
CA ARG A 189 7.90 -24.22 -7.72
C ARG A 189 8.28 -24.19 -6.22
N PRO A 190 8.28 -25.33 -5.50
CA PRO A 190 8.45 -25.33 -4.03
C PRO A 190 9.80 -24.82 -3.54
N ASP A 191 10.86 -25.00 -4.32
CA ASP A 191 12.24 -24.58 -4.03
C ASP A 191 12.57 -23.19 -4.58
N SER A 192 11.61 -22.48 -5.18
CA SER A 192 11.84 -21.11 -5.66
C SER A 192 12.08 -20.15 -4.49
N THR A 193 13.20 -19.43 -4.55
CA THR A 193 13.43 -18.30 -3.66
C THR A 193 12.46 -17.16 -3.95
N TYR A 194 11.99 -17.01 -5.20
CA TYR A 194 11.04 -15.95 -5.52
C TYR A 194 9.67 -16.23 -4.90
N ARG A 195 9.27 -17.51 -4.82
CA ARG A 195 8.14 -17.94 -3.97
C ARG A 195 8.33 -17.52 -2.51
N LYS A 196 9.53 -17.70 -1.94
CA LYS A 196 9.84 -17.27 -0.56
C LYS A 196 9.63 -15.76 -0.40
N PHE A 197 10.10 -14.95 -1.35
CA PHE A 197 9.88 -13.51 -1.38
C PHE A 197 8.38 -13.14 -1.45
N LEU A 198 7.62 -13.72 -2.37
CA LEU A 198 6.17 -13.45 -2.50
C LEU A 198 5.40 -13.80 -1.23
N MET A 199 5.76 -14.91 -0.59
CA MET A 199 5.18 -15.29 0.71
C MET A 199 5.57 -14.33 1.83
N THR A 200 6.75 -13.72 1.79
CA THR A 200 7.15 -12.68 2.75
C THR A 200 6.34 -11.40 2.56
N VAL A 201 6.09 -10.98 1.31
CA VAL A 201 5.19 -9.85 1.01
C VAL A 201 3.77 -10.11 1.55
N LEU A 202 3.24 -11.33 1.36
CA LEU A 202 1.94 -11.72 1.93
C LEU A 202 1.91 -11.63 3.46
N LYS A 203 3.00 -12.02 4.14
CA LYS A 203 3.07 -12.06 5.61
C LYS A 203 3.07 -10.70 6.30
N MET A 204 3.27 -9.61 5.55
CA MET A 204 3.24 -8.25 6.09
C MET A 204 1.90 -7.90 6.76
N ASP A 205 0.80 -8.55 6.39
CA ASP A 205 -0.50 -8.38 7.06
C ASP A 205 -0.56 -9.00 8.46
N GLN A 206 0.41 -9.86 8.82
CA GLN A 206 0.49 -10.52 10.12
C GLN A 206 1.40 -9.79 11.11
N ILE A 207 2.22 -8.85 10.64
CA ILE A 207 3.17 -8.12 11.48
C ILE A 207 2.42 -6.97 12.13
N LYS A 208 2.04 -7.17 13.39
CA LYS A 208 1.20 -6.23 14.15
C LYS A 208 2.01 -5.06 14.66
N ARG A 209 1.62 -3.86 14.24
CA ARG A 209 2.20 -2.60 14.70
C ARG A 209 1.58 -2.17 16.02
N TRP A 210 2.29 -1.32 16.75
CA TRP A 210 1.83 -0.75 18.03
C TRP A 210 1.51 -1.81 19.09
N SER A 211 2.23 -2.93 19.03
CA SER A 211 2.07 -4.05 19.94
C SER A 211 2.34 -3.63 21.40
N GLY A 212 1.56 -4.14 22.34
CA GLY A 212 1.67 -3.75 23.76
C GLY A 212 0.92 -2.47 24.13
N ARG A 213 0.07 -1.94 23.25
CA ARG A 213 -0.90 -0.86 23.50
C ARG A 213 -2.31 -1.32 23.19
N PHE A 214 -3.32 -0.70 23.80
CA PHE A 214 -4.70 -0.90 23.36
C PHE A 214 -4.93 -0.08 22.09
N ASN A 215 -5.18 -0.79 20.99
CA ASN A 215 -5.45 -0.20 19.68
C ASN A 215 -6.96 -0.23 19.41
N ALA A 216 -7.60 0.93 19.27
CA ALA A 216 -8.99 1.02 18.85
C ALA A 216 -9.16 0.62 17.38
N TYR A 217 -8.12 0.82 16.57
CA TYR A 217 -8.03 0.35 15.20
C TYR A 217 -6.80 -0.56 15.07
N ALA A 218 -6.96 -1.83 14.71
CA ALA A 218 -5.81 -2.70 14.47
C ALA A 218 -4.95 -2.14 13.30
N ASP A 219 -3.65 -2.43 13.32
CA ASP A 219 -2.70 -1.95 12.32
C ASP A 219 -1.62 -3.01 12.09
N ASN A 220 -1.14 -3.10 10.85
CA ASN A 220 -0.06 -4.01 10.45
C ASN A 220 0.82 -3.37 9.36
N ASP A 221 1.98 -3.96 9.09
CA ASP A 221 2.95 -3.36 8.16
C ASP A 221 2.45 -3.28 6.72
N ALA A 222 1.59 -4.19 6.27
CA ALA A 222 0.97 -4.09 4.95
C ALA A 222 0.08 -2.84 4.85
N THR A 223 -0.81 -2.64 5.83
CA THR A 223 -1.70 -1.46 5.85
C THR A 223 -0.92 -0.16 6.02
N HIS A 224 0.12 -0.14 6.85
CA HIS A 224 1.02 1.00 6.99
C HIS A 224 1.73 1.32 5.68
N SER A 225 2.32 0.32 5.02
CA SER A 225 3.04 0.49 3.75
C SER A 225 2.12 1.00 2.64
N PHE A 226 0.88 0.52 2.57
CA PHE A 226 -0.14 1.08 1.67
C PHE A 226 -0.40 2.57 1.94
N ARG A 227 -0.67 2.95 3.20
CA ARG A 227 -0.96 4.35 3.55
C ARG A 227 0.25 5.24 3.30
N ALA A 228 1.44 4.79 3.68
CA ALA A 228 2.69 5.49 3.43
C ALA A 228 2.91 5.72 1.93
N ALA A 229 2.66 4.71 1.07
CA ALA A 229 2.82 4.82 -0.38
C ALA A 229 1.81 5.82 -0.97
N ALA A 230 0.55 5.76 -0.55
CA ALA A 230 -0.48 6.71 -0.96
C ALA A 230 -0.15 8.16 -0.55
N ILE A 231 0.31 8.37 0.69
CA ILE A 231 0.73 9.67 1.20
C ILE A 231 1.98 10.17 0.44
N GLY A 232 2.95 9.29 0.20
CA GLY A 232 4.18 9.61 -0.54
C GLY A 232 3.91 10.03 -1.98
N LEU A 233 3.03 9.32 -2.67
CA LEU A 233 2.60 9.68 -4.02
C LEU A 233 1.89 11.04 -4.03
N PHE A 234 0.97 11.26 -3.09
CA PHE A 234 0.29 12.55 -2.95
C PHE A 234 1.29 13.70 -2.69
N PHE A 235 2.25 13.51 -1.79
CA PHE A 235 3.29 14.51 -1.49
C PHE A 235 4.19 14.78 -2.70
N ALA A 236 4.63 13.75 -3.41
CA ALA A 236 5.46 13.89 -4.60
C ALA A 236 4.76 14.69 -5.70
N LEU A 237 3.50 14.36 -5.99
CA LEU A 237 2.71 15.06 -7.01
C LEU A 237 2.39 16.49 -6.57
N TYR A 238 2.07 16.71 -5.28
CA TYR A 238 1.87 18.06 -4.75
C TYR A 238 3.12 18.93 -4.91
N GLU A 239 4.29 18.42 -4.52
CA GLU A 239 5.56 19.14 -4.63
C GLU A 239 5.96 19.41 -6.09
N LYS A 240 5.70 18.45 -6.99
CA LYS A 240 5.87 18.62 -8.43
C LYS A 240 5.00 19.74 -8.99
N GLU A 241 3.69 19.66 -8.76
CA GLU A 241 2.71 20.57 -9.40
C GLU A 241 2.69 21.96 -8.77
N LYS A 242 2.93 22.09 -7.46
CA LYS A 242 2.87 23.38 -6.75
C LYS A 242 4.20 24.06 -6.56
N HIS A 243 5.29 23.29 -6.55
CA HIS A 243 6.61 23.82 -6.21
C HIS A 243 7.69 23.49 -7.26
N GLY A 244 7.34 22.77 -8.34
CA GLY A 244 8.29 22.40 -9.39
C GLY A 244 9.38 21.43 -8.92
N ILE A 245 9.19 20.78 -7.77
CA ILE A 245 10.16 19.85 -7.20
C ILE A 245 9.89 18.47 -7.80
N ASN A 246 10.74 18.07 -8.74
CA ASN A 246 10.69 16.75 -9.35
C ASN A 246 11.58 15.77 -8.57
N ILE A 247 11.01 14.62 -8.23
CA ILE A 247 11.70 13.48 -7.64
C ILE A 247 11.34 12.24 -8.44
N ASP A 248 12.13 11.18 -8.31
CA ASP A 248 11.79 9.90 -8.93
C ASP A 248 10.67 9.23 -8.13
N ILE A 249 9.44 9.31 -8.65
CA ILE A 249 8.26 8.74 -7.99
C ILE A 249 8.32 7.21 -7.96
N THR A 250 8.80 6.57 -9.02
CA THR A 250 8.95 5.11 -9.05
C THR A 250 9.90 4.66 -7.95
N ARG A 251 11.05 5.31 -7.82
CA ARG A 251 12.03 5.03 -6.76
C ARG A 251 11.51 5.33 -5.36
N LEU A 252 10.82 6.46 -5.17
CA LEU A 252 10.19 6.81 -3.89
C LEU A 252 9.21 5.74 -3.44
N ILE A 253 8.25 5.39 -4.30
CA ILE A 253 7.21 4.41 -3.97
C ILE A 253 7.82 3.01 -3.79
N GLY A 254 8.81 2.63 -4.61
CA GLY A 254 9.59 1.41 -4.42
C GLY A 254 10.19 1.34 -3.02
N LYS A 255 10.93 2.38 -2.59
CA LYS A 255 11.48 2.45 -1.23
C LYS A 255 10.40 2.37 -0.16
N ILE A 256 9.27 3.08 -0.30
CA ILE A 256 8.18 3.05 0.70
C ILE A 256 7.56 1.66 0.83
N LEU A 257 7.24 0.99 -0.30
CA LEU A 257 6.62 -0.33 -0.28
C LEU A 257 7.53 -1.40 0.34
N PHE A 258 8.85 -1.20 0.33
CA PHE A 258 9.82 -2.20 0.79
C PHE A 258 10.41 -1.90 2.17
N HIS A 259 10.23 -0.68 2.71
CA HIS A 259 11.04 -0.23 3.85
C HIS A 259 10.89 -1.06 5.13
N ASP A 260 9.72 -1.62 5.38
CA ASP A 260 9.43 -2.49 6.55
C ASP A 260 9.38 -3.99 6.14
N LEU A 261 9.68 -4.35 4.89
CA LEU A 261 9.66 -5.75 4.44
C LEU A 261 10.59 -6.68 5.26
N PRO A 262 11.76 -6.25 5.78
CA PRO A 262 12.58 -7.08 6.66
C PRO A 262 11.84 -7.50 7.95
N GLU A 263 10.87 -6.70 8.42
CA GLU A 263 10.09 -6.96 9.64
C GLU A 263 9.20 -8.20 9.51
N ALA A 264 8.87 -8.64 8.28
CA ALA A 264 8.20 -9.93 8.05
C ALA A 264 9.04 -11.15 8.48
N ILE A 265 10.34 -10.98 8.71
CA ILE A 265 11.25 -12.03 9.18
C ILE A 265 11.74 -11.72 10.59
N SER A 266 12.16 -10.49 10.87
CA SER A 266 12.67 -10.09 12.20
C SER A 266 11.57 -9.90 13.24
N GLY A 267 10.32 -9.67 12.81
CA GLY A 267 9.23 -9.12 13.61
C GLY A 267 9.36 -7.60 13.79
N ASP A 268 8.22 -6.92 13.99
CA ASP A 268 8.19 -5.51 14.39
C ASP A 268 8.60 -5.41 15.88
N VAL A 269 9.73 -4.75 16.12
CA VAL A 269 10.22 -4.47 17.47
C VAL A 269 9.77 -3.08 17.88
N ASN A 270 8.97 -3.02 18.95
CA ASN A 270 8.48 -1.78 19.53
C ASN A 270 9.55 -0.69 19.65
N GLY A 271 9.26 0.50 19.11
CA GLY A 271 10.20 1.64 19.06
C GLY A 271 10.91 1.99 20.38
N PRO A 272 10.27 1.97 21.57
CA PRO A 272 10.97 2.18 22.85
C PRO A 272 12.08 1.17 23.13
N VAL A 273 11.95 -0.07 22.67
CA VAL A 273 12.97 -1.13 22.81
C VAL A 273 14.11 -0.88 21.82
N LYS A 274 13.78 -0.61 20.53
CA LYS A 274 14.79 -0.29 19.49
C LYS A 274 15.67 0.90 19.91
N HIS A 275 15.15 1.86 20.69
CA HIS A 275 15.86 3.08 21.09
C HIS A 275 16.31 3.13 22.57
N GLN A 276 16.40 1.99 23.26
CA GLN A 276 16.82 1.97 24.67
C GLN A 276 18.30 2.37 24.86
N SER A 277 19.17 2.01 23.91
CA SER A 277 20.58 2.44 23.88
C SER A 277 21.11 2.45 22.45
N GLU A 278 22.19 3.20 22.21
CA GLU A 278 22.82 3.27 20.89
C GLU A 278 23.34 1.90 20.42
N ASN A 279 23.83 1.06 21.34
CA ASN A 279 24.30 -0.28 21.02
C ASN A 279 23.16 -1.21 20.58
N ILE A 280 22.02 -1.15 21.27
CA ILE A 280 20.83 -1.93 20.92
C ILE A 280 20.31 -1.50 19.55
N LYS A 281 20.22 -0.18 19.32
CA LYS A 281 19.80 0.39 18.03
C LYS A 281 20.67 -0.14 16.88
N LYS A 282 21.99 -0.03 17.00
CA LYS A 282 22.94 -0.51 15.98
C LYS A 282 22.82 -2.01 15.73
N ALA A 283 22.67 -2.82 16.78
CA ALA A 283 22.52 -4.26 16.64
C ALA A 283 21.24 -4.64 15.86
N PHE A 284 20.13 -3.94 16.11
CA PHE A 284 18.90 -4.15 15.33
C PHE A 284 19.06 -3.68 13.88
N GLU A 285 19.68 -2.51 13.64
CA GLU A 285 19.96 -2.01 12.29
C GLU A 285 20.86 -2.97 11.49
N GLU A 286 21.90 -3.53 12.12
CA GLU A 286 22.78 -4.54 11.51
C GLU A 286 22.02 -5.84 11.18
N TYR A 287 21.16 -6.28 12.08
CA TYR A 287 20.32 -7.46 11.86
C TYR A 287 19.32 -7.24 10.72
N GLU A 288 18.55 -6.15 10.74
CA GLU A 288 17.60 -5.78 9.68
C GLU A 288 18.31 -5.66 8.32
N THR A 289 19.50 -5.04 8.29
CA THR A 289 20.34 -4.97 7.08
C THR A 289 20.75 -6.37 6.58
N SER A 290 21.09 -7.30 7.48
CA SER A 290 21.42 -8.68 7.10
C SER A 290 20.24 -9.41 6.48
N VAL A 291 19.04 -9.20 7.03
CA VAL A 291 17.79 -9.77 6.55
C VAL A 291 17.43 -9.20 5.18
N ALA A 292 17.53 -7.88 5.03
CA ALA A 292 17.33 -7.18 3.76
C ALA A 292 18.23 -7.74 2.65
N LYS A 293 19.53 -7.92 2.93
CA LYS A 293 20.48 -8.54 1.98
C LYS A 293 20.08 -9.96 1.58
N GLU A 294 19.52 -10.75 2.49
CA GLU A 294 19.01 -12.08 2.16
C GLU A 294 17.78 -11.98 1.22
N ILE A 295 16.83 -11.09 1.53
CA ILE A 295 15.62 -10.86 0.73
C ILE A 295 15.97 -10.45 -0.71
N VAL A 296 16.96 -9.57 -0.91
CA VAL A 296 17.43 -9.18 -2.25
C VAL A 296 17.86 -10.40 -3.08
N GLN A 297 18.46 -11.42 -2.46
CA GLN A 297 18.87 -12.63 -3.21
C GLN A 297 17.70 -13.51 -3.63
N TRP A 298 16.51 -13.32 -3.05
CA TRP A 298 15.36 -14.15 -3.33
C TRP A 298 14.65 -13.79 -4.63
N VAL A 299 14.77 -12.55 -5.10
CA VAL A 299 14.23 -12.12 -6.39
C VAL A 299 15.16 -12.53 -7.56
N PRO A 300 14.61 -12.69 -8.77
CA PRO A 300 15.39 -12.94 -9.98
C PRO A 300 16.50 -11.89 -10.20
N SER A 301 17.62 -12.29 -10.80
CA SER A 301 18.82 -11.44 -10.95
C SER A 301 18.55 -10.10 -11.63
N TYR A 302 17.64 -10.05 -12.61
CA TYR A 302 17.27 -8.84 -13.34
C TYR A 302 16.44 -7.83 -12.51
N LEU A 303 15.91 -8.23 -11.35
CA LEU A 303 15.22 -7.33 -10.40
C LEU A 303 16.10 -6.91 -9.22
N ARG A 304 17.24 -7.56 -9.02
CA ARG A 304 18.04 -7.37 -7.79
C ARG A 304 18.50 -5.94 -7.59
N GLU A 305 18.93 -5.26 -8.64
CA GLU A 305 19.38 -3.86 -8.54
C GLU A 305 18.25 -2.93 -8.06
N TYR A 306 17.04 -3.09 -8.58
CA TYR A 306 15.88 -2.33 -8.14
C TYR A 306 15.52 -2.63 -6.68
N VAL A 307 15.42 -3.92 -6.33
CA VAL A 307 15.04 -4.33 -4.97
C VAL A 307 16.12 -3.95 -3.95
N ASP A 308 17.40 -3.99 -4.34
CA ASP A 308 18.53 -3.53 -3.52
C ASP A 308 18.40 -2.03 -3.16
N ASP A 309 18.17 -1.18 -4.18
CA ASP A 309 17.96 0.27 -3.98
C ASP A 309 16.73 0.59 -3.12
N TYR A 310 15.68 -0.22 -3.22
CA TYR A 310 14.45 -0.03 -2.47
C TYR A 310 14.55 -0.51 -1.02
N LEU A 311 15.35 -1.54 -0.74
CA LEU A 311 15.29 -2.29 0.52
C LEU A 311 16.47 -2.06 1.47
N LEU A 312 17.70 -1.85 0.97
CA LEU A 312 18.88 -1.83 1.86
C LEU A 312 18.99 -0.57 2.71
N ASP A 313 18.72 0.59 2.13
CA ASP A 313 18.69 1.88 2.84
C ASP A 313 17.53 2.74 2.32
N PRO A 314 16.29 2.40 2.72
CA PRO A 314 15.10 3.08 2.21
C PRO A 314 15.00 4.53 2.70
N LYS A 315 15.66 4.88 3.80
CA LYS A 315 15.63 6.22 4.43
C LYS A 315 16.97 6.95 4.31
N ASP A 316 17.67 6.73 3.18
CA ASP A 316 18.95 7.35 2.84
C ASP A 316 18.84 8.89 2.69
N ASN A 317 19.98 9.55 2.43
CA ASN A 317 20.04 11.00 2.25
C ASN A 317 19.60 11.49 0.85
N THR A 318 19.05 10.63 0.00
CA THR A 318 18.52 11.03 -1.30
C THR A 318 17.19 11.80 -1.14
N PRO A 319 16.75 12.56 -2.15
CA PRO A 319 15.43 13.18 -2.12
C PRO A 319 14.30 12.18 -1.83
N GLU A 320 14.39 10.97 -2.38
CA GLU A 320 13.41 9.91 -2.14
C GLU A 320 13.50 9.37 -0.70
N GLY A 321 14.70 9.04 -0.21
CA GLY A 321 14.88 8.49 1.14
C GLY A 321 14.43 9.42 2.27
N ILE A 322 14.68 10.72 2.13
CA ILE A 322 14.17 11.73 3.07
C ILE A 322 12.63 11.72 3.12
N ARG A 323 11.97 11.50 1.96
CA ARG A 323 10.51 11.45 1.88
C ARG A 323 9.94 10.17 2.47
N VAL A 324 10.67 9.05 2.39
CA VAL A 324 10.30 7.81 3.10
C VAL A 324 10.21 8.06 4.61
N ASP A 325 11.19 8.73 5.21
CA ASP A 325 11.11 9.07 6.65
C ASP A 325 9.98 10.05 6.96
N ILE A 326 9.74 11.06 6.10
CA ILE A 326 8.63 12.00 6.26
C ILE A 326 7.28 11.27 6.25
N VAL A 327 7.02 10.38 5.30
CA VAL A 327 5.73 9.68 5.20
C VAL A 327 5.53 8.69 6.34
N ASP A 328 6.59 8.01 6.79
CA ASP A 328 6.57 7.13 7.96
C ASP A 328 6.12 7.92 9.22
N LYS A 329 6.73 9.10 9.46
CA LYS A 329 6.31 9.96 10.60
C LYS A 329 4.91 10.54 10.40
N THR A 330 4.52 10.82 9.17
CA THR A 330 3.18 11.34 8.83
C THR A 330 2.10 10.30 9.12
N ASP A 331 2.27 9.06 8.68
CA ASP A 331 1.34 7.97 8.97
C ASP A 331 1.26 7.69 10.47
N ALA A 332 2.41 7.61 11.15
CA ALA A 332 2.44 7.45 12.60
C ALA A 332 1.75 8.60 13.37
N LEU A 333 1.82 9.84 12.85
CA LEU A 333 1.12 10.99 13.43
C LEU A 333 -0.40 10.90 13.27
N ILE A 334 -0.89 10.54 12.07
CA ILE A 334 -2.34 10.39 11.83
C ILE A 334 -2.89 9.22 12.63
N LYS A 335 -2.20 8.07 12.64
CA LYS A 335 -2.55 6.93 13.50
C LYS A 335 -2.65 7.33 14.97
N SER A 336 -1.67 8.07 15.48
CA SER A 336 -1.68 8.54 16.87
C SER A 336 -2.85 9.49 17.13
N LEU A 337 -3.18 10.40 16.19
CA LEU A 337 -4.33 11.29 16.30
C LEU A 337 -5.65 10.52 16.38
N LEU A 338 -5.81 9.52 15.51
CA LEU A 338 -7.01 8.68 15.46
C LEU A 338 -7.21 7.90 16.75
N GLU A 339 -6.14 7.29 17.26
CA GLU A 339 -6.18 6.58 18.54
C GLU A 339 -6.43 7.54 19.70
N MET A 340 -5.84 8.75 19.71
CA MET A 340 -6.04 9.73 20.78
C MET A 340 -7.51 10.14 20.96
N LYS A 341 -8.33 10.14 19.90
CA LYS A 341 -9.77 10.44 20.01
C LYS A 341 -10.53 9.41 20.86
N ARG A 342 -10.01 8.17 20.99
CA ARG A 342 -10.62 7.08 21.77
C ARG A 342 -9.81 6.67 23.01
N ASN A 343 -8.49 6.79 22.96
CA ASN A 343 -7.53 6.43 24.00
C ASN A 343 -6.40 7.48 24.10
N SER A 344 -6.75 8.69 24.59
CA SER A 344 -5.87 9.86 24.59
C SER A 344 -4.52 9.63 25.30
N LYS A 345 -4.52 8.99 26.47
CA LYS A 345 -3.31 8.87 27.30
C LYS A 345 -2.22 7.99 26.69
N GLU A 346 -2.58 6.91 25.99
CA GLU A 346 -1.58 5.99 25.43
C GLU A 346 -0.85 6.59 24.22
N TYR A 347 -1.55 7.39 23.41
CA TYR A 347 -1.03 7.87 22.11
C TYR A 347 -0.57 9.34 22.12
N GLU A 348 -0.86 10.12 23.16
CA GLU A 348 -0.45 11.53 23.26
C GLU A 348 1.07 11.72 23.08
N LEU A 349 1.89 10.87 23.71
CA LEU A 349 3.35 10.97 23.59
C LEU A 349 3.83 10.64 22.17
N ALA A 350 3.20 9.67 21.51
CA ALA A 350 3.52 9.32 20.13
C ALA A 350 3.15 10.48 19.20
N PHE A 351 1.95 11.04 19.33
CA PHE A 351 1.50 12.21 18.57
C PHE A 351 2.46 13.39 18.74
N LYS A 352 2.77 13.78 19.98
CA LYS A 352 3.71 14.89 20.30
C LYS A 352 5.10 14.65 19.71
N ARG A 353 5.58 13.41 19.74
CA ARG A 353 6.88 13.05 19.14
C ARG A 353 6.85 13.21 17.63
N GLN A 354 5.86 12.65 16.94
CA GLN A 354 5.82 12.68 15.47
C GLN A 354 5.59 14.09 14.93
N ILE A 355 4.68 14.86 15.53
CA ILE A 355 4.47 16.26 15.13
C ILE A 355 5.73 17.10 15.37
N GLY A 356 6.43 16.87 16.48
CA GLY A 356 7.69 17.54 16.78
C GLY A 356 8.80 17.21 15.78
N ILE A 357 8.89 15.97 15.29
CA ILE A 357 9.85 15.60 14.24
C ILE A 357 9.52 16.34 12.94
N LEU A 358 8.25 16.30 12.50
CA LEU A 358 7.84 16.98 11.27
C LEU A 358 8.07 18.50 11.33
N GLN A 359 7.74 19.13 12.46
CA GLN A 359 7.92 20.58 12.66
C GLN A 359 9.37 21.01 12.81
N ASN A 360 10.22 20.23 13.47
CA ASN A 360 11.60 20.64 13.74
C ASN A 360 12.59 20.22 12.66
N LYS A 361 12.37 19.07 12.01
CA LYS A 361 13.32 18.49 11.04
C LYS A 361 12.90 18.70 9.59
N TYR A 362 11.60 18.75 9.30
CA TYR A 362 11.10 18.68 7.93
C TYR A 362 10.16 19.81 7.54
N PHE A 363 10.03 20.85 8.36
CA PHE A 363 9.09 21.93 8.13
C PHE A 363 9.40 22.76 6.88
N GLU A 364 10.64 22.77 6.37
CA GLU A 364 10.93 23.42 5.09
C GLU A 364 10.32 22.70 3.87
N ARG A 365 9.85 21.46 4.03
CA ARG A 365 9.29 20.67 2.94
C ARG A 365 7.87 21.15 2.64
N PRO A 366 7.55 21.55 1.39
CA PRO A 366 6.24 22.11 1.09
C PRO A 366 5.08 21.14 1.36
N SER A 367 5.28 19.84 1.11
CA SER A 367 4.32 18.79 1.45
C SER A 367 4.02 18.73 2.95
N VAL A 368 5.04 18.86 3.80
CA VAL A 368 4.90 18.86 5.27
C VAL A 368 4.14 20.10 5.75
N GLN A 369 4.48 21.29 5.24
CA GLN A 369 3.76 22.52 5.55
C GLN A 369 2.28 22.40 5.18
N PHE A 370 2.02 21.93 3.96
CA PHE A 370 0.67 21.71 3.46
C PHE A 370 -0.10 20.72 4.33
N PHE A 371 0.49 19.57 4.63
CA PHE A 371 -0.11 18.54 5.47
C PHE A 371 -0.45 19.07 6.87
N LEU A 372 0.51 19.71 7.56
CA LEU A 372 0.30 20.22 8.93
C LEU A 372 -0.76 21.32 8.98
N ALA A 373 -0.77 22.23 7.99
CA ALA A 373 -1.66 23.38 7.97
C ALA A 373 -3.09 23.04 7.51
N THR A 374 -3.26 21.99 6.69
CA THR A 374 -4.56 21.68 6.07
C THR A 374 -5.07 20.31 6.50
N ILE A 375 -4.42 19.23 6.07
CA ILE A 375 -4.89 17.86 6.27
C ILE A 375 -4.94 17.52 7.76
N LEU A 376 -3.84 17.70 8.50
CA LEU A 376 -3.80 17.40 9.93
C LEU A 376 -4.80 18.24 10.73
N HIS A 377 -4.91 19.54 10.39
CA HIS A 377 -5.89 20.43 10.97
C HIS A 377 -7.32 19.88 10.80
N ASP A 378 -7.70 19.55 9.57
CA ASP A 378 -9.02 18.99 9.27
C ASP A 378 -9.26 17.67 10.00
N LEU A 379 -8.30 16.74 9.98
CA LEU A 379 -8.41 15.45 10.67
C LEU A 379 -8.56 15.63 12.20
N TYR A 380 -7.92 16.65 12.77
CA TYR A 380 -7.99 16.97 14.20
C TYR A 380 -9.39 17.46 14.57
N PHE A 381 -9.95 18.40 13.81
CA PHE A 381 -11.26 19.01 14.09
C PHE A 381 -12.45 18.24 13.51
N ALA A 382 -12.23 17.23 12.67
CA ALA A 382 -13.29 16.35 12.18
C ALA A 382 -14.02 15.71 13.37
N SER A 383 -15.35 15.91 13.43
CA SER A 383 -16.17 15.57 14.59
C SER A 383 -16.24 14.07 14.84
N ASP A 384 -16.18 13.22 13.80
CA ASP A 384 -16.03 11.76 13.91
C ASP A 384 -15.61 11.19 12.54
N PHE A 385 -14.77 10.14 12.53
CA PHE A 385 -14.45 9.34 11.33
C PHE A 385 -15.58 8.33 10.99
N GLU A 386 -16.69 8.36 11.72
CA GLU A 386 -17.78 7.36 11.67
C GLU A 386 -18.91 7.71 10.69
N LYS A 387 -18.84 8.84 9.98
CA LYS A 387 -19.81 9.20 8.93
C LYS A 387 -19.28 8.89 7.54
#